data_AF-A0A2I4DFI9-F1
#
_entry.id   AF-A0A2I4DFI9-F1
#
_cell.length_a   1.000
_cell.length_b   1.000
_cell.length_c   1.000
_cell.angle_alpha   90.00
_cell.angle_beta   90.00
_cell.angle_gamma   90.00
#
_symmetry.space_group_name_H-M   'P 1'
#
loop_
_entity.id
_entity.type
_entity.pdbx_description
1 polymer ?
#
loop_
_entity_poly.entity_id
_entity_poly.type
_entity_poly.pdbx_seq_one_letter_code
_entity_poly.pdbx_strand_id
1 'polypeptide(L)'
;MSDAMRKTVRKVATNFPTAIVSGRCRDNTYSFIRLVELYYAGSHGMDIKGPAKGSKYKTASQLYNLHTRKVVVMLFNSNRQ
;
A
#
# COMPACT_ATOMS: atom_id res chain seq x y z
N MET A 1 4.08 8.98 11.12
CA MET A 1 5.16 8.15 10.57
C MET A 1 6.39 9.03 10.48
N SER A 2 7.55 8.59 10.98
CA SER A 2 8.78 9.38 10.82
C SER A 2 9.23 9.40 9.36
N ASP A 3 10.00 10.41 8.96
CA ASP A 3 10.46 10.52 7.57
C ASP A 3 11.40 9.38 7.17
N ALA A 4 12.20 8.86 8.11
CA ALA A 4 13.02 7.68 7.90
C ALA A 4 12.17 6.46 7.53
N MET A 5 11.10 6.17 8.29
CA MET A 5 10.18 5.09 7.95
C MET A 5 9.52 5.32 6.59
N ARG A 6 9.06 6.55 6.32
CA ARG A 6 8.39 6.90 5.06
C ARG A 6 9.31 6.65 3.86
N LYS A 7 10.60 7.00 3.98
CA LYS A 7 11.63 6.73 2.97
C LYS A 7 11.84 5.22 2.76
N THR A 8 11.87 4.44 3.83
CA THR A 8 11.99 2.98 3.74
C THR A 8 10.79 2.35 3.03
N VAL A 9 9.57 2.72 3.39
CA VAL A 9 8.35 2.21 2.73
C VAL A 9 8.32 2.59 1.25
N ARG A 10 8.73 3.81 0.89
CA ARG A 10 8.85 4.21 -0.51
C ARG A 10 9.85 3.34 -1.29
N LYS A 11 11.01 3.03 -0.70
CA LYS A 11 11.99 2.12 -1.32
C LYS A 11 11.37 0.74 -1.55
N VAL A 12 10.70 0.18 -0.55
CA VAL A 12 10.04 -1.13 -0.67
C VAL A 12 8.97 -1.10 -1.77
N ALA A 13 8.16 -0.04 -1.85
CA ALA A 13 7.13 0.15 -2.88
C ALA A 13 7.70 0.23 -4.31
N THR A 14 8.94 0.69 -4.45
CA THR A 14 9.62 0.74 -5.75
C THR A 14 10.08 -0.64 -6.23
N ASN A 15 10.37 -1.55 -5.29
CA ASN A 15 10.93 -2.86 -5.56
C ASN A 15 9.87 -3.98 -5.57
N PHE A 16 8.80 -3.84 -4.80
CA PHE A 16 7.73 -4.82 -4.67
C PHE A 16 6.35 -4.15 -4.65
N PRO A 17 5.30 -4.80 -5.20
CA PRO A 17 3.92 -4.40 -4.94
C PRO A 17 3.69 -4.35 -3.42
N THR A 18 3.36 -3.17 -2.91
CA THR A 18 3.24 -2.91 -1.47
C THR A 18 1.85 -2.37 -1.15
N ALA A 19 1.19 -2.97 -0.15
CA ALA A 19 -0.13 -2.58 0.31
C ALA A 19 -0.13 -2.21 1.79
N ILE A 20 -0.88 -1.17 2.14
CA ILE A 20 -1.20 -0.79 3.51
C ILE A 20 -2.62 -1.24 3.81
N VAL A 21 -2.80 -2.01 4.88
CA VAL A 21 -4.11 -2.49 5.33
C VAL A 21 -4.42 -1.92 6.71
N SER A 22 -5.57 -1.27 6.85
CA SER A 22 -6.05 -0.71 8.11
C SER A 22 -7.55 -0.92 8.28
N GLY A 23 -7.99 -1.06 9.54
CA GLY A 23 -9.41 -1.02 9.88
C GLY A 23 -10.01 0.39 9.75
N ARG A 24 -9.19 1.45 9.72
CA ARG A 24 -9.64 2.85 9.63
C ARG A 24 -10.01 3.24 8.21
N CYS A 25 -10.78 4.33 8.07
CA CYS A 25 -11.08 4.91 6.77
C CYS A 25 -9.81 5.14 5.95
N ARG A 26 -9.89 4.84 4.65
CA ARG A 26 -8.76 4.95 3.71
C ARG A 26 -8.12 6.33 3.73
N ASP A 27 -8.93 7.39 3.80
CA ASP A 27 -8.45 8.78 3.75
C ASP A 27 -7.66 9.21 4.99
N ASN A 28 -8.00 8.70 6.17
CA ASN A 28 -7.22 8.93 7.40
C ASN A 28 -5.83 8.28 7.26
N THR A 29 -5.80 7.01 6.86
CA THR A 29 -4.55 6.26 6.62
C THR A 29 -3.70 6.91 5.53
N TYR A 30 -4.32 7.34 4.44
CA TYR A 30 -3.64 8.03 3.35
C TYR A 30 -3.04 9.37 3.81
N SER A 31 -3.79 10.16 4.58
CA SER A 31 -3.34 11.46 5.11
C SER A 31 -2.16 11.32 6.07
N PHE A 32 -2.05 10.20 6.80
CA PHE A 32 -0.91 9.94 7.67
C PHE A 32 0.35 9.51 6.90
N ILE A 33 0.19 8.61 5.92
CA ILE A 33 1.32 7.99 5.21
C ILE A 33 1.80 8.84 4.04
N ARG A 34 0.87 9.38 3.25
CA ARG A 34 1.07 10.31 2.11
C ARG A 34 2.01 9.74 1.04
N LEU A 35 1.81 8.47 0.66
CA LEU A 35 2.59 7.80 -0.39
C LEU A 35 1.65 7.32 -1.50
N VAL A 36 1.71 7.97 -2.67
CA VAL A 36 0.86 7.68 -3.83
C VAL A 36 1.18 6.36 -4.54
N GLU A 37 2.30 5.72 -4.19
CA GLU A 37 2.83 4.52 -4.84
C GLU A 37 2.31 3.22 -4.20
N LEU A 38 1.53 3.31 -3.12
CA LEU A 38 1.04 2.17 -2.37
C LEU A 38 -0.40 1.82 -2.73
N TYR A 39 -0.73 0.55 -2.55
CA TYR A 39 -2.12 0.12 -2.42
C TYR A 39 -2.61 0.44 -1.01
N TYR A 40 -3.85 0.90 -0.88
CA TYR A 40 -4.48 1.16 0.40
C TYR A 40 -5.77 0.37 0.51
N ALA A 41 -5.88 -0.41 1.58
CA ALA A 41 -7.12 -1.02 2.03
C ALA A 41 -7.51 -0.38 3.39
N GLY A 42 -8.63 0.32 3.41
CA GLY A 42 -9.22 0.91 4.61
C GLY A 42 -10.59 0.30 4.93
N SER A 43 -11.22 0.79 6.00
CA SER A 43 -12.60 0.46 6.37
C SER A 43 -12.81 -1.05 6.52
N HIS A 44 -11.96 -1.68 7.34
CA HIS A 44 -11.90 -3.14 7.52
C HIS A 44 -11.66 -3.94 6.21
N GLY A 45 -11.07 -3.31 5.20
CA GLY A 45 -10.77 -3.93 3.91
C GLY A 45 -11.83 -3.69 2.83
N MET A 46 -12.90 -2.94 3.12
CA MET A 46 -13.93 -2.62 2.13
C MET A 46 -13.47 -1.56 1.12
N ASP A 47 -12.64 -0.61 1.54
CA ASP A 47 -12.18 0.50 0.70
C ASP A 47 -10.79 0.23 0.15
N ILE A 48 -10.71 -0.27 -1.10
CA ILE A 48 -9.42 -0.56 -1.76
C ILE A 48 -9.13 0.46 -2.85
N LYS A 49 -7.97 1.11 -2.78
CA LYS A 49 -7.48 2.02 -3.83
C LYS A 49 -6.06 1.68 -4.23
N GLY A 50 -5.83 1.59 -5.54
CA GLY A 50 -4.52 1.39 -6.12
C GLY A 50 -3.69 2.68 -6.22
N PRO A 51 -2.40 2.56 -6.56
CA PRO A 51 -1.50 3.69 -6.73
C PRO A 51 -1.90 4.61 -7.87
N ALA A 52 -1.79 5.93 -7.68
CA ALA A 52 -2.33 6.94 -8.58
C ALA A 52 -1.63 7.01 -9.95
N LYS A 53 -0.35 6.64 -10.04
CA LYS A 53 0.44 6.68 -11.29
C LYS A 53 0.39 5.37 -12.06
N GLY A 54 -0.52 4.46 -11.71
CA GLY A 54 -0.42 3.07 -12.10
C GLY A 54 0.75 2.40 -11.39
N SER A 55 0.66 1.10 -11.16
CA SER A 55 1.79 0.35 -10.65
C SER A 55 2.71 0.03 -11.84
N LYS A 56 4.04 0.10 -11.66
CA LYS A 56 5.00 -0.44 -12.65
C LYS A 56 4.79 -1.94 -12.90
N TYR A 57 4.02 -2.59 -12.03
CA TYR A 57 3.63 -3.97 -12.14
C TYR A 57 2.32 -4.08 -12.93
N LYS A 58 2.36 -5.00 -13.89
CA LYS A 58 1.24 -5.31 -14.78
C LYS A 58 0.00 -5.74 -13.97
N THR A 59 -1.18 -5.45 -14.52
CA THR A 59 -2.52 -5.73 -13.96
C THR A 59 -2.65 -7.18 -13.49
N ALA A 60 -3.56 -7.46 -12.55
CA ALA A 60 -3.76 -8.79 -11.94
C ALA A 60 -3.85 -9.96 -12.95
N SER A 61 -4.42 -9.71 -14.14
CA SER A 61 -4.50 -10.67 -15.25
C SER A 61 -3.15 -11.13 -15.81
N GLN A 62 -2.10 -10.32 -15.70
CA GLN A 62 -0.74 -10.62 -16.16
C GLN A 62 0.17 -11.16 -15.04
N LEU A 63 -0.29 -11.15 -13.78
CA LEU A 63 0.41 -11.74 -12.63
C LEU A 63 0.16 -13.25 -12.49
N TYR A 64 -0.90 -13.79 -13.10
CA TYR A 64 -1.30 -15.19 -13.01
C TYR A 64 -0.25 -16.18 -13.59
N ASN A 65 0.59 -15.72 -14.51
CA ASN A 65 1.62 -16.53 -15.17
C ASN A 65 3.05 -16.33 -14.63
N LEU A 66 3.24 -15.57 -13.54
CA LEU A 66 4.56 -15.30 -12.99
C LEU A 66 4.72 -16.01 -11.64
N HIS A 67 5.44 -17.13 -11.67
CA HIS A 67 5.66 -18.09 -10.58
C HIS A 67 6.27 -17.46 -9.30
N THR A 68 5.45 -16.78 -8.50
CA THR A 68 5.74 -16.21 -7.16
C THR A 68 6.45 -14.84 -7.14
N ARG A 69 5.75 -13.76 -7.50
CA ARG A 69 6.16 -12.42 -7.02
C ARG A 69 5.63 -12.17 -5.62
N LYS A 70 6.54 -11.98 -4.66
CA LYS A 70 6.23 -11.61 -3.27
C LYS A 70 5.52 -10.25 -3.24
N VAL A 71 4.38 -10.18 -2.55
CA VAL A 71 3.66 -8.94 -2.23
C VAL A 71 3.99 -8.58 -0.79
N VAL A 72 4.26 -7.30 -0.52
CA VAL A 72 4.49 -6.82 0.84
C VAL A 72 3.20 -6.23 1.38
N VAL A 73 2.67 -6.82 2.45
CA VAL A 73 1.51 -6.30 3.17
C VAL A 73 1.97 -5.68 4.47
N MET A 74 1.62 -4.42 4.68
CA MET A 74 1.94 -3.66 5.89
C MET A 74 0.65 -3.35 6.63
N LEU A 75 0.51 -3.88 7.85
CA LEU A 75 -0.62 -3.57 8.73
C LEU A 75 -0.39 -2.20 9.38
N PHE A 76 -1.37 -1.32 9.26
CA PHE A 76 -1.32 0.02 9.84
C PHE A 76 -2.30 0.13 11.01
N ASN A 77 -1.72 0.23 12.21
CA ASN A 77 -2.43 0.53 13.45
C ASN A 77 -2.15 1.99 13.86
N SER A 78 -3.18 2.84 13.79
CA SER A 78 -3.12 4.21 14.28
C SER A 78 -3.72 4.28 15.68
N ASN A 79 -2.89 4.62 16.67
CA ASN A 79 -3.34 4.96 18.02
C ASN A 79 -3.92 6.38 18.12
N ARG A 80 -3.84 7.20 17.06
CA ARG A 80 -4.64 8.43 16.95
C ARG A 80 -6.02 8.04 16.44
N GLN A 81 -7.02 8.19 17.31
CA GLN A 81 -8.44 8.04 16.99
C GLN A 81 -8.84 9.02 15.88
#